data_AF-A0A174RSP0-F1
#
_entry.id   AF-A0A174RSP0-F1
#
_cell.length_a   1.000
_cell.length_b   1.000
_cell.length_c   1.000
_cell.angle_alpha   90.00
_cell.angle_beta   90.00
_cell.angle_gamma   90.00
#
_symmetry.space_group_name_H-M   'P 1'
#
loop_
_entity.id
_entity.type
_entity.pdbx_description
1 polymer ?
#
loop_
_entity_poly.entity_id
_entity_poly.type
_entity_poly.pdbx_seq_one_letter_code
_entity_poly.pdbx_strand_id
1 'polypeptide(L)'
;MMMLLYYTKFDDVSRGKEKKMEIILPRLAERLKPLRKRFGRTQKDMAELLGVTERHYQKIEYGHINVSATTLILLADYFHVTTDYLLGREDTDDHH
;
A
#
# COMPACT_ATOMS: atom_id res chain seq x y z
N MET A 1 9.82 0.05 -28.12
CA MET A 1 10.61 -1.20 -28.10
C MET A 1 11.67 -1.20 -26.97
N MET A 2 11.29 -0.79 -25.74
CA MET A 2 12.09 -0.96 -24.50
C MET A 2 11.34 -1.74 -23.41
N MET A 3 10.06 -2.07 -23.62
CA MET A 3 9.22 -2.69 -22.60
C MET A 3 9.32 -4.23 -22.56
N LEU A 4 9.80 -4.85 -23.64
CA LEU A 4 9.89 -6.32 -23.78
C LEU A 4 11.18 -6.92 -23.18
N LEU A 5 12.19 -6.11 -22.87
CA LEU A 5 13.48 -6.60 -22.34
C LEU A 5 13.49 -6.81 -20.83
N TYR A 6 12.59 -6.18 -20.07
CA TYR A 6 12.55 -6.35 -18.61
C TYR A 6 11.94 -7.69 -18.17
N TYR A 7 11.13 -8.34 -19.02
CA TYR A 7 10.35 -9.52 -18.63
C TYR A 7 10.98 -10.88 -18.97
N THR A 8 12.01 -10.95 -19.82
CA THR A 8 12.41 -12.23 -20.46
C THR A 8 13.72 -12.84 -19.96
N LYS A 9 14.35 -12.32 -18.91
CA LYS A 9 15.58 -12.91 -18.36
C LYS A 9 15.50 -12.98 -16.85
N PHE A 10 15.77 -14.18 -16.32
CA PHE A 10 15.79 -14.58 -14.91
C PHE A 10 14.52 -15.22 -14.33
N ASP A 11 13.98 -16.20 -15.05
CA ASP A 11 13.63 -17.45 -14.39
C ASP A 11 14.89 -18.33 -14.31
N ASP A 12 15.61 -18.26 -13.20
CA ASP A 12 16.54 -19.33 -12.80
C ASP A 12 15.95 -20.10 -11.62
N VAL A 13 15.74 -21.39 -11.84
CA VAL A 13 15.09 -22.36 -10.95
C VAL A 13 16.16 -22.90 -10.00
N SER A 14 16.05 -22.65 -8.69
CA SER A 14 16.41 -23.60 -7.61
C SER A 14 16.30 -23.01 -6.21
N ARG A 15 15.79 -23.84 -5.27
CA ARG A 15 15.79 -23.72 -3.79
C ARG A 15 14.90 -22.62 -3.17
N GLY A 16 13.83 -23.07 -2.50
CA GLY A 16 13.09 -22.33 -1.45
C GLY A 16 12.99 -20.83 -1.67
N LYS A 17 12.42 -20.41 -2.81
CA LYS A 17 12.43 -19.01 -3.21
C LYS A 17 11.54 -18.22 -2.25
N GLU A 18 12.14 -17.31 -1.47
CA GLU A 18 11.40 -16.18 -0.92
C GLU A 18 10.56 -15.59 -2.04
N LYS A 19 9.23 -15.71 -1.91
CA LYS A 19 8.30 -15.08 -2.82
C LYS A 19 8.49 -13.58 -2.64
N LYS A 20 9.33 -12.97 -3.48
CA LYS A 20 9.51 -11.53 -3.56
C LYS A 20 8.11 -10.94 -3.64
N MET A 21 7.64 -10.34 -2.55
CA MET A 21 6.27 -9.86 -2.49
C MET A 21 6.18 -8.70 -3.47
N GLU A 22 5.52 -8.95 -4.59
CA GLU A 22 5.22 -7.93 -5.58
C GLU A 22 4.39 -6.82 -4.92
N ILE A 23 4.69 -5.57 -5.24
CA ILE A 23 3.90 -4.43 -4.79
C ILE A 23 2.76 -4.30 -5.80
N ILE A 24 1.55 -4.69 -5.39
CA ILE A 24 0.35 -4.64 -6.23
C ILE A 24 -0.35 -3.29 -6.16
N LEU A 25 -0.13 -2.52 -5.08
CA LEU A 25 -0.67 -1.17 -4.89
C LEU A 25 0.46 -0.16 -4.62
N PRO A 26 1.27 0.21 -5.63
CA PRO A 26 2.47 1.04 -5.43
C PRO A 26 2.13 2.46 -4.95
N ARG A 27 1.08 3.09 -5.50
CA ARG A 27 0.66 4.43 -5.10
C ARG A 27 0.17 4.51 -3.66
N LEU A 28 -0.58 3.50 -3.23
CA LEU A 28 -1.00 3.38 -1.84
C LEU A 28 0.21 3.26 -0.91
N ALA A 29 1.20 2.43 -1.27
CA ALA A 29 2.40 2.25 -0.48
C ALA A 29 3.24 3.54 -0.36
N GLU A 30 3.33 4.30 -1.45
CA GLU A 30 4.01 5.61 -1.48
C GLU A 30 3.35 6.62 -0.54
N ARG A 31 2.02 6.61 -0.42
CA ARG A 31 1.24 7.65 0.28
C ARG A 31 0.91 7.30 1.74
N LEU A 32 0.66 6.04 2.06
CA LEU A 32 0.14 5.64 3.39
C LEU A 32 1.16 5.83 4.51
N LYS A 33 2.43 5.49 4.26
CA LYS A 33 3.49 5.62 5.27
C LYS A 33 3.79 7.09 5.65
N PRO A 34 3.92 8.03 4.70
CA PRO A 34 3.99 9.46 5.02
C PRO A 34 2.77 9.98 5.79
N LEU A 35 1.54 9.65 5.36
CA LEU A 35 0.31 10.05 6.05
C LEU A 35 0.30 9.58 7.50
N ARG A 36 0.57 8.28 7.73
CA ARG A 36 0.64 7.71 9.07
C ARG A 36 1.65 8.45 9.96
N LYS A 37 2.83 8.76 9.41
CA LYS A 37 3.87 9.49 10.15
C LYS A 37 3.46 10.93 10.46
N ARG A 38 2.81 11.62 9.52
CA ARG A 38 2.26 12.99 9.72
C ARG A 38 1.23 13.03 10.85
N PHE A 39 0.44 11.97 11.00
CA PHE A 39 -0.53 11.80 12.09
C PHE A 39 0.08 11.24 13.39
N GLY A 40 1.40 11.00 13.43
CA GLY A 40 2.10 10.52 14.63
C GLY A 40 1.72 9.09 15.05
N ARG A 41 1.24 8.26 14.12
CA ARG A 41 0.75 6.91 14.43
C ARG A 41 1.77 5.82 14.18
N THR A 42 1.75 4.79 15.02
CA THR A 42 2.52 3.55 14.80
C THR A 42 1.77 2.61 13.85
N GLN A 43 2.45 1.61 13.29
CA GLN A 43 1.78 0.57 12.50
C GLN A 43 0.82 -0.27 13.35
N LYS A 44 1.11 -0.40 14.65
CA LYS A 44 0.24 -1.05 15.62
C LYS A 44 -1.05 -0.25 15.84
N ASP A 45 -0.96 1.07 16.01
CA ASP A 45 -2.14 1.93 16.19
C ASP A 45 -3.10 1.82 14.99
N MET A 46 -2.55 1.77 13.78
CA MET A 46 -3.35 1.63 12.57
C MET A 46 -3.96 0.24 12.43
N ALA A 47 -3.25 -0.80 12.87
CA ALA A 47 -3.78 -2.15 12.90
C ALA A 47 -4.96 -2.27 13.89
N GLU A 48 -4.85 -1.64 15.06
CA GLU A 48 -5.92 -1.53 16.05
C GLU A 48 -7.12 -0.75 15.48
N LEU A 49 -6.90 0.38 14.81
CA LEU A 49 -7.94 1.17 14.13
C LEU A 49 -8.71 0.33 13.10
N LEU A 50 -8.01 -0.50 12.32
CA LEU A 50 -8.62 -1.33 11.29
C LEU A 50 -9.16 -2.68 11.80
N GLY A 51 -8.94 -3.01 13.08
CA GLY A 51 -9.31 -4.32 13.63
C GLY A 51 -8.55 -5.49 13.00
N VAL A 52 -7.30 -5.28 12.58
CA VAL A 52 -6.45 -6.30 11.94
C VAL A 52 -5.15 -6.51 12.71
N THR A 53 -4.40 -7.56 12.35
CA THR A 53 -3.05 -7.76 12.91
C THR A 53 -2.07 -6.72 12.37
N GLU A 54 -1.04 -6.36 13.14
CA GLU A 54 0.03 -5.44 12.70
C GLU A 54 0.69 -5.90 11.40
N ARG A 55 0.94 -7.21 11.25
CA ARG A 55 1.48 -7.81 10.01
C ARG A 55 0.54 -7.62 8.82
N HIS A 56 -0.77 -7.66 9.04
CA HIS A 56 -1.74 -7.39 7.97
C HIS A 56 -1.69 -5.91 7.56
N TYR A 57 -1.68 -4.99 8.53
CA TYR A 57 -1.51 -3.56 8.25
C TYR A 57 -0.20 -3.27 7.51
N GLN A 58 0.92 -3.89 7.90
CA GLN A 58 2.19 -3.76 7.19
C GLN A 58 2.08 -4.16 5.71
N LYS A 59 1.38 -5.26 5.41
CA LYS A 59 1.15 -5.67 4.02
C LYS A 59 0.30 -4.66 3.24
N ILE A 60 -0.67 -4.01 3.89
CA ILE A 60 -1.45 -2.90 3.31
C ILE A 60 -0.52 -1.71 3.03
N GLU A 61 0.22 -1.25 4.05
CA GLU A 61 1.11 -0.08 3.96
C GLU A 61 2.25 -0.28 2.95
N TYR A 62 2.69 -1.50 2.72
CA TYR A 62 3.69 -1.82 1.70
C TYR A 62 3.08 -2.16 0.34
N GLY A 63 1.76 -2.12 0.21
CA GLY A 63 1.04 -2.39 -1.04
C GLY A 63 1.18 -3.82 -1.55
N HIS A 64 1.45 -4.79 -0.67
CA HIS A 64 1.65 -6.21 -1.01
C HIS A 64 0.35 -7.01 -1.11
N ILE A 65 -0.76 -6.44 -0.65
CA ILE A 65 -2.08 -7.05 -0.72
C ILE A 65 -3.10 -6.03 -1.21
N ASN A 66 -4.23 -6.54 -1.69
CA ASN A 66 -5.35 -5.67 -2.03
C ASN A 66 -6.02 -5.18 -0.75
N VAL A 67 -6.74 -4.07 -0.85
CA VAL A 67 -7.46 -3.45 0.26
C VAL A 67 -8.95 -3.46 -0.08
N SER A 68 -9.80 -3.80 0.88
CA SER A 68 -11.24 -3.69 0.66
C SER A 68 -11.64 -2.22 0.49
N ALA A 69 -12.72 -1.98 -0.26
CA ALA A 69 -13.26 -0.62 -0.39
C ALA A 69 -13.58 0.00 0.98
N THR A 70 -14.07 -0.79 1.94
CA THR A 70 -14.36 -0.34 3.31
C THR A 70 -13.12 0.14 4.05
N THR A 71 -12.01 -0.60 3.97
CA THR A 71 -10.74 -0.19 4.59
C THR A 71 -10.17 1.03 3.90
N LEU A 72 -10.28 1.11 2.57
CA LEU A 72 -9.81 2.27 1.81
C LEU A 72 -10.58 3.55 2.20
N ILE A 73 -11.90 3.47 2.31
CA ILE A 73 -12.77 4.58 2.77
C ILE A 73 -12.39 4.98 4.19
N LEU A 74 -12.22 4.03 5.11
CA LEU A 74 -11.84 4.33 6.49
C LEU A 74 -10.50 5.04 6.57
N LEU A 75 -9.49 4.60 5.80
CA LEU A 75 -8.19 5.26 5.74
C LEU A 75 -8.28 6.67 5.15
N ALA A 76 -9.08 6.85 4.10
CA ALA A 76 -9.35 8.15 3.47
C ALA A 76 -9.96 9.13 4.49
N ASP A 77 -11.03 8.71 5.16
CA ASP A 77 -11.72 9.50 6.19
C ASP A 77 -10.79 9.85 7.36
N TYR A 78 -10.02 8.86 7.84
CA TYR A 78 -9.09 9.03 8.96
C TYR A 78 -7.98 10.03 8.67
N PHE A 79 -7.43 9.98 7.45
CA PHE A 79 -6.34 10.88 7.04
C PHE A 79 -6.82 12.19 6.42
N HIS A 80 -8.14 12.38 6.28
CA HIS A 80 -8.74 13.52 5.60
C HIS A 80 -8.23 13.69 4.16
N VAL A 81 -8.20 12.60 3.39
CA VAL A 81 -7.74 12.53 1.99
C VAL A 81 -8.67 11.65 1.15
N THR A 82 -8.72 11.83 -0.18
CA THR A 82 -9.67 11.09 -1.01
C THR A 82 -9.17 9.65 -1.22
N THR A 83 -10.08 8.73 -1.53
CA THR A 83 -9.67 7.39 -1.99
C THR A 83 -8.86 7.48 -3.29
N ASP A 84 -9.17 8.47 -4.13
CA ASP A 84 -8.47 8.75 -5.38
C ASP A 84 -7.06 9.25 -5.12
N TYR A 85 -6.84 10.04 -4.07
CA TYR A 85 -5.51 10.33 -3.55
C TYR A 85 -4.85 9.05 -3.04
N LEU A 86 -5.47 8.23 -2.21
CA LEU A 86 -4.78 7.01 -1.74
C LEU A 86 -4.36 6.06 -2.88
N LEU A 87 -5.13 6.02 -3.98
CA LEU A 87 -4.87 5.17 -5.14
C LEU A 87 -4.02 5.83 -6.23
N GLY A 88 -3.67 7.12 -6.10
CA GLY A 88 -2.86 7.85 -7.08
C GLY A 88 -3.60 8.25 -8.36
N ARG A 89 -4.92 8.46 -8.28
CA ARG A 89 -5.77 9.02 -9.34
C ARG A 89 -5.79 10.55 -9.32
N GLU A 90 -5.45 11.14 -8.17
CA GLU A 90 -5.28 12.58 -7.95
C GLU A 90 -3.87 12.85 -7.39
N ASP A 91 -3.30 14.02 -7.67
CA ASP A 91 -1.96 14.39 -7.17
C ASP A 91 -2.00 15.21 -5.86
N THR A 92 -3.14 15.83 -5.55
CA THR A 92 -3.35 16.67 -4.37
C THR A 92 -4.13 15.92 -3.29
N ASP A 93 -3.80 16.15 -2.01
CA ASP A 93 -4.48 15.58 -0.85
C ASP A 93 -5.70 16.41 -0.40
N ASP A 94 -6.24 17.24 -1.30
CA ASP A 94 -7.31 18.20 -0.99
C ASP A 94 -8.67 17.50 -0.82
N HIS A 95 -9.09 17.28 0.42
CA HIS A 95 -10.50 17.11 0.76
C HIS A 95 -11.15 18.48 0.99
N HIS A 96 -12.10 18.85 0.13
CA HIS A 96 -13.10 19.87 0.47
C HIS A 96 -14.26 19.25 1.25
#